data_AF-A0A1Q5R5U5-F1
#
_entry.id   AF-A0A1Q5R5U5-F1
#
_cell.length_a   1.000
_cell.length_b   1.000
_cell.length_c   1.000
_cell.angle_alpha   90.00
_cell.angle_beta   90.00
_cell.angle_gamma   90.00
#
_symmetry.space_group_name_H-M   'P 1'
#
loop_
_entity.id
_entity.type
_entity.pdbx_description
1 polymer ?
#
loop_
_entity_poly.entity_id
_entity_poly.type
_entity_poly.pdbx_seq_one_letter_code
_entity_poly.pdbx_strand_id
1 'polypeptide(L)' 'MGFSFVITYATPTGPGFHGRGGYVASWRPLDDSRAAIRIGGSPFRTFAKTEGACNKMMEYLMQEN' A
#
# COMPACT_ATOMS: atom_id res chain seq x y z
N MET A 1 5.09 -2.81 -18.46
CA MET A 1 4.38 -1.90 -17.54
C MET A 1 4.95 -2.10 -16.16
N GLY A 2 5.34 -1.02 -15.47
CA GLY A 2 5.90 -1.11 -14.13
C GLY A 2 4.96 -0.51 -13.09
N PHE A 3 5.12 -0.95 -11.84
CA PHE A 3 4.36 -0.43 -10.69
C PHE A 3 5.32 0.03 -9.60
N SER A 4 4.99 1.14 -8.95
CA SER A 4 5.71 1.64 -7.77
C SER A 4 4.87 1.37 -6.53
N PHE A 5 5.51 0.90 -5.47
CA PHE A 5 4.91 0.66 -4.16
C PHE A 5 5.56 1.56 -3.11
N VAL A 6 4.75 2.10 -2.22
CA VAL A 6 5.21 2.90 -1.08
C VAL A 6 4.63 2.31 0.20
N ILE A 7 5.49 2.03 1.17
CA ILE A 7 5.11 1.62 2.52
C ILE A 7 5.41 2.78 3.46
N THR A 8 4.45 3.14 4.31
CA THR A 8 4.60 4.20 5.29
C THR A 8 4.04 3.74 6.63
N TYR A 9 4.70 4.11 7.72
CA TYR A 9 4.16 3.91 9.05
C TYR A 9 3.23 5.07 9.39
N ALA A 10 1.93 4.78 9.51
CA ALA A 10 0.94 5.72 9.97
C ALA A 10 0.94 5.78 11.50
N THR A 11 1.08 6.97 12.06
CA THR A 11 1.02 7.18 13.51
C THR A 11 -0.43 7.20 13.98
N PRO A 12 -0.72 6.73 15.21
CA PRO A 12 -2.07 6.78 15.78
C PRO A 12 -2.62 8.21 15.96
N THR A 13 -1.73 9.21 16.02
CA THR A 13 -2.04 10.62 16.25
C THR A 13 -2.05 11.46 14.98
N GLY A 14 -1.79 10.84 13.82
CA GLY A 14 -1.79 11.53 12.53
C GLY A 14 -3.20 11.84 12.02
N PRO A 15 -3.38 12.93 11.25
CA PRO A 15 -4.66 13.22 10.60
C PRO A 15 -5.00 12.07 9.62
N GLY A 16 -6.07 11.34 9.90
CA GLY A 16 -6.61 10.28 9.03
C GLY A 16 -6.61 8.86 9.58
N PHE A 17 -6.09 8.63 10.80
CA PHE A 17 -6.18 7.32 11.46
C PHE A 17 -6.79 7.48 12.85
N HIS A 18 -8.00 6.94 13.04
CA HIS A 18 -8.76 6.98 14.30
C HIS A 18 -8.10 6.10 15.39
N GLY A 19 -6.89 6.45 15.85
CA GLY A 19 -6.26 5.87 17.03
C GLY A 19 -5.54 4.53 16.86
N ARG A 20 -5.36 4.03 15.63
CA ARG A 20 -4.56 2.81 15.35
C ARG A 20 -3.39 3.10 14.42
N GLY A 21 -2.19 3.09 14.98
CA GLY A 21 -0.95 3.13 14.21
C GLY A 21 -0.65 1.80 13.55
N GLY A 22 0.13 1.85 12.47
CA GLY A 22 0.54 0.66 11.73
C GLY A 22 1.09 1.00 10.35
N TYR A 23 1.47 -0.03 9.61
CA TYR A 23 2.01 0.10 8.27
C TYR A 23 0.87 0.15 7.25
N VAL A 24 0.94 1.10 6.34
CA VAL A 24 0.05 1.22 5.20
C VAL A 24 0.87 1.16 3.93
N ALA A 25 0.29 0.57 2.89
CA ALA A 25 0.88 0.53 1.57
C ALA A 25 -0.03 1.18 0.54
N SER A 26 0.59 1.70 -0.50
CA SER A 26 -0.10 2.16 -1.69
C SER A 26 0.74 1.87 -2.93
N TRP A 27 0.11 1.82 -4.09
CA TRP A 27 0.78 1.57 -5.36
C TRP A 27 0.29 2.52 -6.45
N ARG A 28 1.09 2.70 -7.51
CA ARG A 28 0.67 3.39 -8.74
C ARG A 28 1.35 2.79 -9.97
N PRO A 29 0.73 2.84 -11.16
CA PRO A 29 1.43 2.57 -12.42
C PRO A 29 2.55 3.59 -12.61
N LEU A 30 3.64 3.19 -13.26
CA LEU A 30 4.73 4.11 -13.61
C LEU A 30 4.40 4.97 -14.84
N ASP A 31 3.67 4.39 -15.79
CA ASP A 31 3.38 4.98 -17.09
C ASP A 31 2.11 5.86 -17.08
N ASP A 32 1.44 5.97 -15.94
CA ASP A 32 0.18 6.71 -15.78
C ASP A 32 0.26 7.68 -14.59
N SER A 33 -0.28 8.89 -14.79
CA SER A 33 -0.35 9.97 -13.79
C SER A 33 -1.42 9.75 -12.70
N ARG A 34 -2.03 8.55 -12.65
CA ARG A 34 -3.03 8.19 -11.66
C ARG A 34 -2.51 8.33 -10.22
N ALA A 35 -3.41 8.74 -9.35
CA ALA A 35 -3.16 8.80 -7.91
C ALA A 35 -2.84 7.41 -7.35
N ALA A 36 -2.06 7.38 -6.27
CA ALA A 36 -1.71 6.13 -5.60
C ALA A 36 -2.94 5.47 -4.96
N ILE A 37 -3.10 4.18 -5.20
CA ILE A 37 -4.19 3.35 -4.69
C ILE A 37 -3.71 2.64 -3.43
N ARG A 38 -4.47 2.75 -2.32
CA ARG A 38 -4.14 2.07 -1.07
C ARG A 38 -4.34 0.56 -1.18
N ILE A 39 -3.44 -0.19 -0.56
CA ILE A 39 -3.54 -1.64 -0.42
C ILE A 39 -4.25 -1.95 0.90
N GLY A 40 -5.50 -2.37 0.79
CA GLY A 40 -6.38 -2.64 1.94
C GLY A 40 -6.97 -1.38 2.60
N GLY A 41 -7.86 -1.60 3.57
CA GLY A 41 -8.60 -0.52 4.25
C GLY A 41 -8.10 -0.14 5.64
N SER A 42 -7.31 -0.98 6.30
CA SER A 42 -6.78 -0.74 7.65
C SER A 42 -5.28 -0.98 7.74
N PRO A 43 -4.55 -0.29 8.63
CA PRO A 43 -3.11 -0.49 8.79
C PRO A 43 -2.76 -1.93 9.20
N PHE A 44 -1.69 -2.45 8.60
CA PHE A 44 -1.07 -3.70 9.00
C PHE A 44 -0.22 -3.49 10.26
N ARG A 45 -0.10 -4.54 11.07
CA ARG A 45 0.72 -4.50 12.30
C ARG A 45 2.23 -4.48 12.06
N THR A 46 2.69 -5.10 10.96
CA THR A 46 4.13 -5.29 10.70
C THR A 46 4.49 -4.91 9.27
N PHE A 47 5.74 -4.48 9.09
CA PHE A 47 6.30 -4.19 7.78
C PHE A 47 6.24 -5.42 6.88
N ALA A 48 6.70 -6.58 7.36
CA ALA A 48 6.71 -7.83 6.60
C ALA A 48 5.32 -8.24 6.07
N LYS A 49 4.26 -8.04 6.86
CA LYS A 49 2.88 -8.31 6.38
C LYS A 49 2.46 -7.35 5.28
N THR A 50 2.93 -6.11 5.35
CA THR A 50 2.66 -5.07 4.36
C THR A 50 3.42 -5.32 3.06
N GLU A 51 4.69 -5.73 3.16
CA GLU A 51 5.51 -6.15 2.03
C GLU A 51 4.90 -7.38 1.34
N GLY A 52 4.48 -8.39 2.10
CA GLY A 52 3.75 -9.54 1.55
C GLY A 52 2.45 -9.15 0.83
N ALA A 53 1.73 -8.14 1.34
CA ALA A 53 0.57 -7.59 0.65
C ALA A 53 0.94 -6.86 -0.65
N CYS A 54 2.08 -6.16 -0.70
CA CYS A 54 2.60 -5.54 -1.92
C CYS A 54 2.95 -6.60 -2.98
N ASN A 55 3.65 -7.67 -2.58
CA ASN A 55 4.01 -8.76 -3.49
C ASN A 55 2.77 -9.44 -4.08
N LYS A 56 1.78 -9.74 -3.24
CA LYS A 56 0.51 -10.33 -3.71
C LYS A 56 -0.25 -9.37 -4.64
N MET A 57 -0.24 -8.07 -4.35
CA MET A 57 -0.85 -7.06 -5.23
C MET A 57 -0.12 -6.99 -6.57
N MET A 58 1.22 -7.08 -6.58
CA MET A 58 2.01 -7.13 -7.81
C MET A 58 1.62 -8.34 -8.68
N GLU A 59 1.45 -9.52 -8.07
CA GLU A 59 0.98 -10.73 -8.79
C GLU A 59 -0.39 -10.49 -9.45
N TYR A 60 -1.34 -9.88 -8.73
CA TYR A 60 -2.66 -9.55 -9.30
C TYR A 60 -2.55 -8.57 -10.47
N LEU A 61 -1.78 -7.49 -10.31
CA LEU A 61 -1.59 -6.47 -11.35
C LEU A 61 -0.87 -7.00 -12.59
N MET A 62 -0.03 -8.03 -12.43
CA MET A 62 0.62 -8.72 -13.54
C MET A 62 -0.30 -9.73 -14.24
N GLN A 63 -1.33 -10.23 -13.57
CA GLN A 63 -2.33 -11.14 -14.16
C GLN A 63 -3.49 -10.41 -14.83
N GLU A 64 -3.81 -9.19 -14.42
CA GLU A 64 -4.84 -8.34 -15.03
C GLU A 64 -4.41 -7.70 -16.37
N ASN A 65 -3.23 -8.05 -16.89
CA ASN A 65 -2.61 -7.48 -18.10
C ASN A 65 -2.25 -8.59 -19.10
#